data_AF-A0A556RSJ3-F1
#
_entry.id   AF-A0A556RSJ3-F1
#
_cell.length_a   1.000
_cell.length_b   1.000
_cell.length_c   1.000
_cell.angle_alpha   90.00
_cell.angle_beta   90.00
_cell.angle_gamma   90.00
#
_symmetry.space_group_name_H-M   'P 1'
#
loop_
_entity.id
_entity.type
_entity.pdbx_description
1 polymer ?
#
loop_
_entity_poly.entity_id
_entity_poly.type
_entity_poly.pdbx_seq_one_letter_code
_entity_poly.pdbx_strand_id
1 'polypeptide(L)'
;MLILCFLTISQKSQAIAVNTVNTIIGSKPKVVNIEAASNKHGFILNGVFYSSSSHNLSDTDINEFDGLTKFSDFIIKKYTANDLDNSSNYDDSDGDSIRNNKPFVVEQTVYNWFDNNSEKIPDSDIDNNIGCGSNYAMPLSLTLKTSVKTYSEYGNPNESEAVEITKIYKIAPTGDVCYLKPNSTKVLPLNQWRGSDAQGTMYPFNTGPTKPDPESGGGYTEDYIVDKGFRARPIVSDKPFPTTGFPGAEFQLIMGYSQDSYIYNVVVNPGNVATVDETGNVLLKAKPPEGNGDIVIRATLKSSPNKHFDYRFNPTSVWIEPQNVGSYDWRTAFNRFCGGIDGFPSRKDYSNSPVVNVGPNWQRHGKWNFSTRAINQGLYPEWGYITRRTYPNSKWEWDETTYFTKDPNSDTQYFVVYLLDGGLLPSPRTPGDFAGNDFAFIACRK
;
A
#
# COMPACT_ATOMS: atom_id res chain seq x y z
N MET A 1 -86.77 45.94 68.11
CA MET A 1 -86.28 44.55 68.11
C MET A 1 -84.84 44.58 67.63
N LEU A 2 -83.92 44.13 68.49
CA LEU A 2 -82.46 44.11 68.30
C LEU A 2 -82.05 43.40 67.00
N ILE A 3 -80.96 43.83 66.37
CA ILE A 3 -79.89 42.94 65.87
C ILE A 3 -78.58 43.75 65.71
N LEU A 4 -77.54 43.20 66.33
CA LEU A 4 -76.13 43.58 66.37
C LEU A 4 -75.45 43.23 65.04
N CYS A 5 -74.53 44.05 64.52
CA CYS A 5 -73.53 43.57 63.55
C CYS A 5 -72.17 44.28 63.71
N PHE A 6 -71.28 43.54 64.41
CA PHE A 6 -69.82 43.46 64.38
C PHE A 6 -68.96 44.53 63.67
N LEU A 7 -68.03 45.10 64.46
CA LEU A 7 -66.76 45.63 63.99
C LEU A 7 -65.92 44.53 63.32
N THR A 8 -65.52 44.73 62.06
CA THR A 8 -64.46 43.94 61.43
C THR A 8 -63.15 44.74 61.44
N ILE A 9 -62.25 44.39 62.36
CA ILE A 9 -60.84 44.77 62.29
C ILE A 9 -60.21 43.87 61.23
N SER A 10 -59.94 44.43 60.05
CA SER A 10 -59.15 43.75 59.01
C SER A 10 -57.69 43.67 59.45
N GLN A 11 -57.27 42.51 59.99
CA GLN A 11 -55.85 42.20 60.12
C GLN A 11 -55.27 41.95 58.72
N LYS A 12 -54.44 42.87 58.24
CA LYS A 12 -53.57 42.61 57.09
C LYS A 12 -52.48 41.64 57.53
N SER A 13 -52.70 40.35 57.30
CA SER A 13 -51.65 39.35 57.36
C SER A 13 -50.75 39.53 56.13
N GLN A 14 -49.56 40.09 56.30
CA GLN A 14 -48.51 39.95 55.30
C GLN A 14 -47.95 38.54 55.40
N ALA A 15 -48.22 37.71 54.39
CA ALA A 15 -47.52 36.44 54.24
C ALA A 15 -46.09 36.72 53.78
N ILE A 16 -45.11 36.43 54.64
CA ILE A 16 -43.71 36.35 54.26
C ILE A 16 -43.52 34.99 53.58
N ALA A 17 -43.36 34.97 52.26
CA ALA A 17 -42.90 33.80 51.53
C ALA A 17 -41.37 33.75 51.63
N VAL A 18 -40.83 32.81 52.41
CA VAL A 18 -39.40 32.50 52.42
C VAL A 18 -39.13 31.53 51.29
N ASN A 19 -38.53 32.01 50.20
CA ASN A 19 -37.89 31.14 49.22
C ASN A 19 -36.50 30.77 49.76
N THR A 20 -36.33 29.56 50.29
CA THR A 20 -35.00 29.03 50.58
C THR A 20 -34.33 28.72 49.24
N VAL A 21 -33.31 29.50 48.90
CA VAL A 21 -32.44 29.17 47.77
C VAL A 21 -31.45 28.11 48.28
N ASN A 22 -31.61 26.87 47.84
CA ASN A 22 -30.62 25.80 48.10
C ASN A 22 -29.42 26.04 47.19
N THR A 23 -28.50 26.90 47.61
CA THR A 23 -27.25 27.16 46.88
C THR A 23 -26.07 26.98 47.83
N ILE A 24 -25.09 26.20 47.38
CA ILE A 24 -23.83 25.98 48.09
C ILE A 24 -22.80 26.92 47.46
N ILE A 25 -22.37 27.95 48.18
CA ILE A 25 -21.30 28.84 47.72
C ILE A 25 -19.97 28.20 48.07
N GLY A 26 -19.18 27.87 47.05
CA GLY A 26 -17.99 27.04 47.25
C GLY A 26 -17.06 27.02 46.04
N SER A 27 -16.33 25.92 45.93
CA SER A 27 -15.43 25.59 44.83
C SER A 27 -16.21 25.11 43.61
N LYS A 28 -15.55 25.11 42.45
CA LYS A 28 -16.08 24.46 41.25
C LYS A 28 -16.04 22.93 41.41
N PRO A 29 -17.03 22.18 40.90
CA PRO A 29 -16.90 20.74 40.77
C PRO A 29 -15.78 20.40 39.78
N LYS A 30 -15.29 19.15 39.80
CA LYS A 30 -14.16 18.70 39.00
C LYS A 30 -14.44 17.38 38.30
N VAL A 31 -13.92 17.25 37.09
CA VAL A 31 -13.78 15.96 36.42
C VAL A 31 -12.51 15.30 36.93
N VAL A 32 -12.63 14.11 37.53
CA VAL A 32 -11.52 13.37 38.12
C VAL A 32 -11.35 11.98 37.49
N ASN A 33 -10.28 11.27 37.88
CA ASN A 33 -9.96 9.93 37.37
C ASN A 33 -9.89 9.86 35.82
N ILE A 34 -9.19 10.86 35.25
CA ILE A 34 -9.06 11.05 33.80
C ILE A 34 -8.37 9.84 33.14
N GLU A 35 -7.48 9.16 33.85
CA GLU A 35 -6.79 7.97 33.34
C GLU A 35 -7.78 6.83 33.05
N ALA A 36 -8.62 6.46 34.01
CA ALA A 36 -9.63 5.41 33.79
C ALA A 36 -10.65 5.82 32.73
N ALA A 37 -11.01 7.10 32.67
CA ALA A 37 -11.88 7.63 31.62
C ALA A 37 -11.23 7.54 30.23
N SER A 38 -9.92 7.79 30.13
CA SER A 38 -9.17 7.72 28.88
C SER A 38 -9.12 6.32 28.29
N ASN A 39 -9.18 5.27 29.13
CA ASN A 39 -9.15 3.87 28.70
C ASN A 39 -10.36 3.46 27.87
N LYS A 40 -11.44 4.24 27.89
CA LYS A 40 -12.65 4.02 27.08
C LYS A 40 -12.59 4.69 25.70
N HIS A 41 -11.57 5.52 25.44
CA HIS A 41 -11.27 5.96 24.08
C HIS A 41 -10.82 4.79 23.23
N GLY A 42 -11.25 4.77 21.98
CA GLY A 42 -10.95 3.66 21.08
C GLY A 42 -11.45 3.88 19.68
N PHE A 43 -11.29 2.85 18.86
CA PHE A 43 -11.70 2.84 17.46
C PHE A 43 -12.34 1.50 17.09
N ILE A 44 -13.10 1.49 16.02
CA ILE A 44 -13.68 0.29 15.42
C ILE A 44 -12.87 -0.04 14.17
N LEU A 45 -12.40 -1.28 14.07
CA LEU A 45 -11.73 -1.80 12.89
C LEU A 45 -12.33 -3.16 12.56
N ASN A 46 -12.77 -3.36 11.32
CA ASN A 46 -13.44 -4.60 10.87
C ASN A 46 -14.60 -5.04 11.79
N GLY A 47 -15.37 -4.07 12.31
CA GLY A 47 -16.51 -4.32 13.20
C GLY A 47 -16.15 -4.65 14.66
N VAL A 48 -14.86 -4.71 15.01
CA VAL A 48 -14.39 -4.94 16.38
C VAL A 48 -14.01 -3.60 17.02
N PHE A 49 -14.50 -3.34 18.23
CA PHE A 49 -14.11 -2.16 19.01
C PHE A 49 -12.83 -2.43 19.80
N TYR A 50 -11.83 -1.58 19.61
CA TYR A 50 -10.52 -1.63 20.23
C TYR A 50 -10.33 -0.47 21.21
N SER A 51 -9.99 -0.80 22.45
CA SER A 51 -9.68 0.13 23.53
C SER A 51 -8.92 -0.57 24.65
N SER A 52 -8.25 0.18 25.52
CA SER A 52 -7.66 -0.37 26.74
C SER A 52 -8.71 -1.01 27.64
N SER A 53 -9.90 -0.39 27.74
CA SER A 53 -11.00 -0.89 28.57
C SER A 53 -11.56 -2.24 28.09
N SER A 54 -11.45 -2.55 26.80
CA SER A 54 -11.80 -3.85 26.23
C SER A 54 -10.66 -4.87 26.30
N HIS A 55 -9.51 -4.52 26.88
CA HIS A 55 -8.35 -5.40 27.09
C HIS A 55 -7.82 -6.04 25.79
N ASN A 56 -8.06 -5.38 24.66
CA ASN A 56 -7.62 -5.81 23.33
C ASN A 56 -6.67 -4.81 22.66
N LEU A 57 -6.27 -3.76 23.39
CA LEU A 57 -5.14 -2.89 23.07
C LEU A 57 -4.21 -2.81 24.27
N SER A 58 -2.90 -2.77 24.00
CA SER A 58 -1.90 -2.36 24.97
C SER A 58 -1.76 -0.84 25.00
N ASP A 59 -1.60 -0.30 26.19
CA ASP A 59 -1.37 1.13 26.44
C ASP A 59 0.10 1.53 26.33
N THR A 60 0.97 0.56 26.54
CA THR A 60 2.42 0.77 26.63
C THR A 60 3.16 0.18 25.44
N ASP A 61 2.66 -0.95 24.94
CA ASP A 61 3.29 -1.70 23.86
C ASP A 61 2.76 -1.29 22.49
N ILE A 62 3.44 -1.76 21.46
CA ILE A 62 3.06 -1.54 20.07
C ILE A 62 1.92 -2.50 19.72
N ASN A 63 0.80 -1.95 19.27
CA ASN A 63 -0.33 -2.71 18.76
C ASN A 63 -0.13 -2.97 17.26
N GLU A 64 -0.08 -4.24 16.86
CA GLU A 64 0.20 -4.63 15.48
C GLU A 64 -1.08 -4.88 14.68
N PHE A 65 -1.15 -4.30 13.48
CA PHE A 65 -2.26 -4.46 12.54
C PHE A 65 -1.75 -4.80 11.14
N ASP A 66 -2.63 -5.23 10.23
CA ASP A 66 -2.22 -5.45 8.84
C ASP A 66 -1.73 -4.13 8.22
N GLY A 67 -0.53 -4.14 7.64
CA GLY A 67 0.08 -2.97 7.00
C GLY A 67 -0.66 -2.50 5.73
N LEU A 68 -1.59 -3.29 5.20
CA LEU A 68 -2.50 -2.91 4.13
C LEU A 68 -3.74 -2.15 4.61
N THR A 69 -3.99 -2.11 5.93
CA THR A 69 -5.08 -1.32 6.52
C THR A 69 -4.84 0.16 6.26
N LYS A 70 -5.87 0.91 5.89
CA LYS A 70 -5.79 2.37 5.70
C LYS A 70 -5.99 3.11 7.01
N PHE A 71 -5.52 4.34 7.10
CA PHE A 71 -5.82 5.18 8.27
C PHE A 71 -7.33 5.41 8.42
N SER A 72 -8.05 5.56 7.31
CA SER A 72 -9.51 5.74 7.28
C SER A 72 -10.30 4.51 7.75
N ASP A 73 -9.69 3.31 7.79
CA ASP A 73 -10.34 2.11 8.30
C ASP A 73 -10.45 2.10 9.84
N PHE A 74 -9.66 2.94 10.55
CA PHE A 74 -9.73 3.12 12.00
C PHE A 74 -10.85 4.10 12.37
N ILE A 75 -12.08 3.60 12.47
CA ILE A 75 -13.26 4.42 12.74
C ILE A 75 -13.28 4.83 14.21
N ILE A 76 -12.98 6.09 14.52
CA ILE A 76 -12.94 6.57 15.90
C ILE A 76 -14.32 6.51 16.56
N LYS A 77 -14.42 5.82 17.71
CA LYS A 77 -15.66 5.76 18.49
C LYS A 77 -15.94 7.14 19.07
N LYS A 78 -17.16 7.64 18.87
CA LYS A 78 -17.63 8.86 19.52
C LYS A 78 -17.64 8.67 21.05
N TYR A 79 -16.85 9.46 21.76
CA TYR A 79 -16.87 9.51 23.21
C TYR A 79 -18.11 10.27 23.70
N THR A 80 -18.77 9.77 24.74
CA THR A 80 -20.04 10.30 25.24
C THR A 80 -20.06 10.38 26.75
N ALA A 81 -21.07 11.06 27.32
CA ALA A 81 -21.27 11.10 28.76
C ALA A 81 -21.47 9.70 29.38
N ASN A 82 -21.96 8.71 28.61
CA ASN A 82 -22.11 7.32 29.08
C ASN A 82 -20.76 6.60 29.26
N ASP A 83 -19.69 7.13 28.68
CA ASP A 83 -18.34 6.63 28.91
C ASP A 83 -17.76 7.18 30.23
N LEU A 84 -18.45 8.07 30.94
CA LEU A 84 -18.06 8.60 32.25
C LEU A 84 -18.95 8.03 33.35
N ASP A 85 -18.37 7.74 34.50
CA ASP A 85 -19.10 7.26 35.67
C ASP A 85 -19.29 8.39 36.68
N ASN A 86 -20.54 8.63 37.07
CA ASN A 86 -20.91 9.73 37.96
C ASN A 86 -20.25 9.65 39.34
N SER A 87 -19.86 8.45 39.81
CA SER A 87 -19.28 8.28 41.14
C SER A 87 -17.76 8.41 41.16
N SER A 88 -17.11 8.01 40.07
CA SER A 88 -15.65 7.92 39.97
C SER A 88 -15.02 9.00 39.10
N ASN A 89 -15.80 9.70 38.26
CA ASN A 89 -15.33 10.79 37.41
C ASN A 89 -15.78 12.19 37.86
N TYR A 90 -16.46 12.30 38.99
CA TYR A 90 -16.90 13.57 39.59
C TYR A 90 -16.36 13.72 41.01
N ASP A 91 -15.93 14.94 41.32
CA ASP A 91 -15.54 15.34 42.68
C ASP A 91 -16.03 16.77 42.94
N ASP A 92 -16.59 16.98 44.13
CA ASP A 92 -16.97 18.28 44.64
C ASP A 92 -16.54 18.37 46.10
N SER A 93 -15.60 19.27 46.38
CA SER A 93 -14.97 19.39 47.69
C SER A 93 -15.92 19.90 48.76
N ASP A 94 -17.03 20.51 48.37
CA ASP A 94 -18.05 21.05 49.28
C ASP A 94 -19.15 20.01 49.58
N GLY A 95 -19.03 18.81 49.01
CA GLY A 95 -19.92 17.69 49.24
C GLY A 95 -21.22 17.76 48.44
N ASP A 96 -21.29 18.60 47.40
CA ASP A 96 -22.47 18.66 46.53
C ASP A 96 -22.56 17.46 45.60
N SER A 97 -23.79 17.02 45.34
CA SER A 97 -24.07 15.97 44.38
C SER A 97 -23.92 16.46 42.93
N ILE A 98 -23.47 15.55 42.06
CA ILE A 98 -23.48 15.78 40.62
C ILE A 98 -24.90 16.03 40.11
N ARG A 99 -25.03 16.90 39.10
CA ARG A 99 -26.31 17.22 38.48
C ARG A 99 -26.92 16.00 37.77
N ASN A 100 -28.14 15.63 38.14
CA ASN A 100 -28.76 14.39 37.67
C ASN A 100 -29.13 14.38 36.17
N ASN A 101 -29.62 15.49 35.64
CA ASN A 101 -30.13 15.55 34.26
C ASN A 101 -29.03 15.86 33.20
N LYS A 102 -27.87 16.34 33.65
CA LYS A 102 -26.76 16.74 32.78
C LYS A 102 -25.44 16.63 33.55
N PRO A 103 -25.02 15.40 33.93
CA PRO A 103 -23.84 15.20 34.77
C PRO A 103 -22.55 15.62 34.06
N PHE A 104 -22.47 15.37 32.76
CA PHE A 104 -21.32 15.74 31.94
C PHE A 104 -21.74 16.40 30.63
N VAL A 105 -20.93 17.35 30.17
CA VAL A 105 -20.92 17.83 28.79
C VAL A 105 -19.63 17.32 28.16
N VAL A 106 -19.77 16.57 27.07
CA VAL A 106 -18.67 15.96 26.33
C VAL A 106 -18.67 16.57 24.93
N GLU A 107 -17.56 17.21 24.57
CA GLU A 107 -17.37 17.76 23.23
C GLU A 107 -17.05 16.66 22.20
N GLN A 108 -16.98 17.03 20.92
CA GLN A 108 -16.63 16.08 19.87
C GLN A 108 -15.21 15.54 20.07
N THR A 109 -15.06 14.22 19.96
CA THR A 109 -13.74 13.58 19.94
C THR A 109 -12.98 13.99 18.68
N VAL A 110 -11.78 14.52 18.87
CA VAL A 110 -10.83 14.83 17.80
C VAL A 110 -9.70 13.81 17.83
N TYR A 111 -9.15 13.49 16.66
CA TYR A 111 -8.03 12.56 16.54
C TYR A 111 -6.99 13.07 15.56
N ASN A 112 -5.74 12.66 15.79
CA ASN A 112 -4.63 12.91 14.87
C ASN A 112 -3.69 11.70 14.88
N TRP A 113 -3.13 11.41 13.70
CA TRP A 113 -2.07 10.44 13.53
C TRP A 113 -0.71 11.14 13.46
N PHE A 114 0.28 10.53 14.07
CA PHE A 114 1.66 10.99 14.04
C PHE A 114 2.61 9.85 13.69
N ASP A 115 3.70 10.15 13.02
CA ASP A 115 4.80 9.22 12.84
C ASP A 115 5.71 9.18 14.10
N ASN A 116 6.73 8.33 14.07
CA ASN A 116 7.67 8.19 15.20
C ASN A 116 8.62 9.40 15.35
N ASN A 117 8.65 10.32 14.39
CA ASN A 117 9.35 11.61 14.50
C ASN A 117 8.45 12.70 15.10
N SER A 118 7.23 12.35 15.52
CA SER A 118 6.20 13.28 16.00
C SER A 118 5.67 14.25 14.93
N GLU A 119 5.85 13.92 13.65
CA GLU A 119 5.25 14.66 12.55
C GLU A 119 3.80 14.22 12.34
N LYS A 120 2.87 15.17 12.24
CA LYS A 120 1.46 14.86 11.97
C LYS A 120 1.34 14.29 10.56
N ILE A 121 0.67 13.14 10.44
CA ILE A 121 0.30 12.57 9.15
C ILE A 121 -0.74 13.49 8.48
N PRO A 122 -0.50 13.97 7.25
CA PRO A 122 -1.42 14.85 6.55
C PRO A 122 -2.80 14.23 6.36
N ASP A 123 -3.84 15.06 6.43
CA ASP A 123 -5.22 14.59 6.20
C ASP A 123 -5.41 14.08 4.75
N SER A 124 -4.57 14.52 3.80
CA SER A 124 -4.53 14.00 2.41
C SER A 124 -4.15 12.53 2.33
N ASP A 125 -3.50 12.01 3.36
CA ASP A 125 -2.92 10.67 3.39
C ASP A 125 -3.83 9.69 4.14
N ILE A 126 -5.03 10.10 4.55
CA ILE A 126 -5.95 9.26 5.34
C ILE A 126 -6.39 7.98 4.59
N ASP A 127 -6.42 8.02 3.26
CA ASP A 127 -6.75 6.87 2.42
C ASP A 127 -5.52 6.03 2.04
N ASN A 128 -4.33 6.42 2.51
CA ASN A 128 -3.12 5.62 2.38
C ASN A 128 -3.11 4.50 3.43
N ASN A 129 -2.38 3.44 3.11
CA ASN A 129 -2.13 2.34 4.02
C ASN A 129 -1.23 2.80 5.17
N ILE A 130 -1.42 2.25 6.37
CA ILE A 130 -0.58 2.57 7.54
C ILE A 130 0.86 2.10 7.33
N GLY A 131 1.07 0.97 6.63
CA GLY A 131 2.37 0.43 6.28
C GLY A 131 2.56 0.30 4.77
N CYS A 132 3.29 -0.74 4.35
CA CYS A 132 3.38 -1.22 2.96
C CYS A 132 3.69 -0.12 1.93
N GLY A 133 4.79 0.61 2.16
CA GLY A 133 5.25 1.71 1.33
C GLY A 133 4.58 3.05 1.64
N SER A 134 4.10 3.24 2.87
CA SER A 134 3.70 4.53 3.44
C SER A 134 4.90 5.44 3.75
N ASN A 135 6.08 4.84 3.97
CA ASN A 135 7.35 5.51 4.29
C ASN A 135 7.36 6.33 5.59
N TYR A 136 6.33 6.24 6.43
CA TYR A 136 6.35 6.88 7.75
C TYR A 136 7.31 6.17 8.71
N ALA A 137 7.92 6.96 9.60
CA ALA A 137 8.69 6.42 10.70
C ALA A 137 7.77 5.70 11.69
N MET A 138 8.15 4.48 12.08
CA MET A 138 7.34 3.59 12.92
C MET A 138 7.89 3.48 14.36
N PRO A 139 7.05 3.17 15.37
CA PRO A 139 5.59 3.01 15.28
C PRO A 139 4.86 4.34 15.10
N LEU A 140 3.64 4.28 14.56
CA LEU A 140 2.72 5.41 14.47
C LEU A 140 2.05 5.64 15.83
N SER A 141 1.56 6.85 16.04
CA SER A 141 0.78 7.23 17.22
C SER A 141 -0.59 7.78 16.83
N LEU A 142 -1.66 7.12 17.28
CA LEU A 142 -3.03 7.62 17.19
C LEU A 142 -3.38 8.34 18.50
N THR A 143 -3.54 9.66 18.44
CA THR A 143 -3.94 10.48 19.58
C THR A 143 -5.42 10.80 19.51
N LEU A 144 -6.16 10.45 20.55
CA LEU A 144 -7.60 10.71 20.72
C LEU A 144 -7.78 11.71 21.86
N LYS A 145 -8.56 12.77 21.63
CA LYS A 145 -8.80 13.82 22.62
C LYS A 145 -10.27 14.16 22.72
N THR A 146 -10.76 14.42 23.93
CA THR A 146 -12.12 14.93 24.17
C THR A 146 -12.13 15.86 25.36
N SER A 147 -12.73 17.03 25.18
CA SER A 147 -12.95 18.01 26.25
C SER A 147 -14.24 17.68 27.02
N VAL A 148 -14.16 17.67 28.34
CA VAL A 148 -15.27 17.32 29.23
C VAL A 148 -15.43 18.36 30.33
N LYS A 149 -16.69 18.67 30.64
CA LYS A 149 -17.10 19.44 31.82
C LYS A 149 -18.11 18.66 32.65
N THR A 150 -18.19 18.97 33.94
CA THR A 150 -19.21 18.45 34.85
C THR A 150 -19.95 19.57 35.56
N TYR A 151 -21.10 19.22 36.15
CA TYR A 151 -21.98 20.16 36.82
C TYR A 151 -22.43 19.63 38.17
N SER A 152 -22.42 20.49 39.19
CA SER A 152 -23.04 20.20 40.49
C SER A 152 -24.52 20.63 40.50
N GLU A 153 -25.31 20.02 41.39
CA GLU A 153 -26.76 20.23 41.47
C GLU A 153 -27.10 21.62 42.06
N TYR A 154 -26.40 22.02 43.14
CA TYR A 154 -26.70 23.22 43.94
C TYR A 154 -25.53 24.21 44.08
N GLY A 155 -24.33 23.86 43.62
CA GLY A 155 -23.13 24.69 43.74
C GLY A 155 -23.22 26.07 43.05
N ASN A 156 -22.47 27.04 43.56
CA ASN A 156 -22.19 28.30 42.88
C ASN A 156 -20.71 28.67 43.09
N PRO A 157 -19.86 28.54 42.05
CA PRO A 157 -20.18 28.11 40.68
C PRO A 157 -20.55 26.62 40.53
N ASN A 158 -21.52 26.30 39.66
CA ASN A 158 -21.97 24.92 39.40
C ASN A 158 -21.29 24.23 38.21
N GLU A 159 -20.42 24.90 37.46
CA GLU A 159 -19.76 24.36 36.26
C GLU A 159 -18.25 24.20 36.52
N SER A 160 -17.72 23.04 36.15
CA SER A 160 -16.27 22.78 36.20
C SER A 160 -15.52 23.54 35.10
N GLU A 161 -14.21 23.71 35.29
CA GLU A 161 -13.34 23.96 34.13
C GLU A 161 -13.40 22.77 33.15
N ALA A 162 -13.13 23.05 31.87
CA ALA A 162 -12.98 21.99 30.88
C ALA A 162 -11.68 21.21 31.12
N VAL A 163 -11.76 19.89 31.08
CA VAL A 163 -10.59 18.99 31.18
C VAL A 163 -10.52 18.15 29.91
N GLU A 164 -9.32 18.05 29.34
CA GLU A 164 -9.05 17.20 28.18
C GLU A 164 -8.74 15.77 28.63
N ILE A 165 -9.55 14.81 28.20
CA ILE A 165 -9.27 13.39 28.28
C ILE A 165 -8.49 13.01 27.02
N THR A 166 -7.25 12.56 27.18
CA THR A 166 -6.37 12.17 26.08
C THR A 166 -5.99 10.69 26.19
N LYS A 167 -6.04 9.98 25.06
CA LYS A 167 -5.49 8.63 24.93
C LYS A 167 -4.59 8.54 23.71
N ILE A 168 -3.46 7.86 23.85
CA ILE A 168 -2.50 7.66 22.77
C ILE A 168 -2.28 6.15 22.61
N TYR A 169 -2.43 5.65 21.39
CA TYR A 169 -2.12 4.26 21.04
C TYR A 169 -0.92 4.21 20.09
N LYS A 170 0.07 3.39 20.43
CA LYS A 170 1.18 3.06 19.51
C LYS A 170 0.74 1.93 18.58
N ILE A 171 0.86 2.16 17.28
CA ILE A 171 0.36 1.27 16.23
C ILE A 171 1.46 1.02 15.21
N ALA A 172 1.65 -0.24 14.79
CA ALA A 172 2.57 -0.59 13.73
C ALA A 172 1.99 -1.69 12.84
N PRO A 173 2.47 -1.83 11.59
CA PRO A 173 2.12 -2.97 10.76
C PRO A 173 2.76 -4.26 11.29
N THR A 174 2.19 -5.42 10.98
CA THR A 174 2.75 -6.75 11.32
C THR A 174 4.11 -7.07 10.66
N GLY A 175 4.62 -6.18 9.80
CA GLY A 175 6.02 -6.12 9.38
C GLY A 175 6.42 -6.87 8.11
N ASP A 176 5.48 -7.34 7.31
CA ASP A 176 5.73 -8.20 6.15
C ASP A 176 6.41 -7.52 4.94
N VAL A 177 6.85 -8.33 3.96
CA VAL A 177 7.12 -7.87 2.60
C VAL A 177 5.78 -7.69 1.90
N CYS A 178 5.46 -6.49 1.44
CA CYS A 178 4.15 -6.18 0.87
C CYS A 178 4.15 -6.29 -0.66
N TYR A 179 5.11 -5.62 -1.30
CA TYR A 179 5.20 -5.54 -2.76
C TYR A 179 6.64 -5.68 -3.25
N LEU A 180 6.80 -6.01 -4.53
CA LEU A 180 8.07 -6.13 -5.23
C LEU A 180 8.01 -5.18 -6.41
N LYS A 181 8.82 -4.13 -6.36
CA LYS A 181 8.80 -3.04 -7.33
C LYS A 181 9.92 -3.22 -8.35
N PRO A 182 9.65 -3.64 -9.60
CA PRO A 182 10.68 -3.69 -10.64
C PRO A 182 11.28 -2.29 -10.86
N ASN A 183 12.58 -2.21 -11.17
CA ASN A 183 13.26 -0.93 -11.29
C ASN A 183 12.66 -0.01 -12.38
N SER A 184 12.07 -0.58 -13.44
CA SER A 184 11.31 0.16 -14.45
C SER A 184 10.19 1.02 -13.83
N THR A 185 9.51 0.53 -12.80
CA THR A 185 8.44 1.25 -12.08
C THR A 185 9.00 2.40 -11.22
N LYS A 186 10.26 2.31 -10.78
CA LYS A 186 10.95 3.39 -10.06
C LYS A 186 11.43 4.48 -11.01
N VAL A 187 12.07 4.08 -12.12
CA VAL A 187 12.69 5.00 -13.09
C VAL A 187 11.67 5.66 -14.00
N LEU A 188 10.61 4.94 -14.39
CA LEU A 188 9.56 5.40 -15.29
C LEU A 188 8.16 5.18 -14.67
N PRO A 189 7.79 5.93 -13.61
CA PRO A 189 6.48 5.78 -12.97
C PRO A 189 5.31 6.10 -13.93
N LEU A 190 5.54 6.88 -14.98
CA LEU A 190 4.53 7.21 -15.99
C LEU A 190 4.43 6.18 -17.14
N ASN A 191 5.23 5.10 -17.11
CA ASN A 191 5.28 4.10 -18.18
C ASN A 191 5.19 2.66 -17.65
N GLN A 192 4.22 2.39 -16.79
CA GLN A 192 4.10 1.11 -16.09
C GLN A 192 3.34 0.05 -16.89
N TRP A 193 2.32 0.48 -17.64
CA TRP A 193 1.53 -0.39 -18.50
C TRP A 193 0.92 0.41 -19.65
N ARG A 194 0.53 -0.31 -20.69
CA ARG A 194 -0.13 0.22 -21.88
C ARG A 194 -1.28 -0.71 -22.26
N GLY A 195 -2.24 -0.19 -23.00
CA GLY A 195 -3.37 -0.97 -23.49
C GLY A 195 -3.89 -0.44 -24.81
N SER A 196 -4.71 -1.25 -25.45
CA SER A 196 -5.54 -0.87 -26.59
C SER A 196 -6.99 -1.26 -26.32
N ASP A 197 -7.91 -0.58 -26.99
CA ASP A 197 -9.31 -1.01 -27.03
C ASP A 197 -9.51 -2.15 -28.04
N ALA A 198 -10.73 -2.70 -28.09
CA ALA A 198 -11.12 -3.78 -28.99
C ALA A 198 -10.95 -3.42 -30.48
N GLN A 199 -10.87 -2.12 -30.81
CA GLN A 199 -10.62 -1.63 -32.17
C GLN A 199 -9.11 -1.59 -32.49
N GLY A 200 -8.25 -1.85 -31.51
CA GLY A 200 -6.80 -1.82 -31.63
C GLY A 200 -6.20 -0.42 -31.48
N THR A 201 -6.98 0.56 -31.01
CA THR A 201 -6.51 1.94 -30.78
C THR A 201 -5.57 1.94 -29.58
N MET A 202 -4.38 2.47 -29.77
CA MET A 202 -3.34 2.53 -28.75
C MET A 202 -3.57 3.71 -27.80
N TYR A 203 -3.55 3.45 -26.50
CA TYR A 203 -3.62 4.50 -25.48
C TYR A 203 -2.22 4.97 -25.05
N PRO A 204 -2.08 6.21 -24.55
CA PRO A 204 -0.91 6.62 -23.80
C PRO A 204 -0.69 5.71 -22.58
N PHE A 205 0.57 5.61 -22.13
CA PHE A 205 0.90 4.86 -20.93
C PHE A 205 0.05 5.31 -19.73
N ASN A 206 -0.31 4.34 -18.88
CA ASN A 206 -1.07 4.54 -17.64
C ASN A 206 -2.50 5.14 -17.81
N THR A 207 -3.04 5.29 -19.03
CA THR A 207 -4.35 5.97 -19.25
C THR A 207 -5.44 5.12 -19.93
N GLY A 208 -5.10 3.95 -20.46
CA GLY A 208 -6.03 3.08 -21.20
C GLY A 208 -6.83 2.06 -20.36
N PRO A 209 -7.19 0.91 -20.95
CA PRO A 209 -7.79 -0.19 -20.21
C PRO A 209 -6.81 -0.85 -19.24
N THR A 210 -7.22 -1.00 -17.98
CA THR A 210 -6.41 -1.68 -16.95
C THR A 210 -6.54 -3.20 -17.02
N LYS A 211 -7.63 -3.71 -17.61
CA LYS A 211 -7.84 -5.14 -17.85
C LYS A 211 -7.31 -5.53 -19.23
N PRO A 212 -6.71 -6.73 -19.37
CA PRO A 212 -6.25 -7.23 -20.66
C PRO A 212 -7.39 -7.38 -21.66
N ASP A 213 -7.17 -6.92 -22.88
CA ASP A 213 -8.05 -7.25 -24.00
C ASP A 213 -7.70 -8.64 -24.56
N PRO A 214 -8.68 -9.50 -24.91
CA PRO A 214 -8.40 -10.84 -25.44
C PRO A 214 -7.66 -10.86 -26.79
N GLU A 215 -7.82 -9.84 -27.64
CA GLU A 215 -7.20 -9.77 -28.96
C GLU A 215 -5.89 -8.98 -28.96
N SER A 216 -5.79 -7.94 -28.13
CA SER A 216 -4.64 -7.03 -28.13
C SER A 216 -3.80 -7.05 -26.85
N GLY A 217 -4.29 -7.62 -25.75
CA GLY A 217 -3.58 -7.71 -24.47
C GLY A 217 -3.55 -6.38 -23.71
N GLY A 218 -2.38 -6.05 -23.14
CA GLY A 218 -2.19 -4.83 -22.35
C GLY A 218 -2.75 -4.90 -20.92
N GLY A 219 -2.73 -3.77 -20.23
CA GLY A 219 -3.19 -3.68 -18.83
C GLY A 219 -2.32 -4.50 -17.87
N TYR A 220 -2.94 -4.97 -16.79
CA TYR A 220 -2.25 -5.72 -15.74
C TYR A 220 -3.21 -6.65 -14.97
N THR A 221 -2.64 -7.67 -14.35
CA THR A 221 -3.36 -8.59 -13.44
C THR A 221 -3.51 -7.97 -12.04
N GLU A 222 -4.41 -8.52 -11.21
CA GLU A 222 -4.64 -8.03 -9.83
C GLU A 222 -3.43 -8.21 -8.89
N ASP A 223 -2.43 -8.99 -9.33
CA ASP A 223 -1.14 -9.09 -8.65
C ASP A 223 -0.30 -7.83 -8.78
N TYR A 224 -0.51 -7.01 -9.82
CA TYR A 224 0.23 -5.78 -10.04
C TYR A 224 -0.53 -4.57 -9.51
N ILE A 225 0.12 -3.81 -8.63
CA ILE A 225 -0.37 -2.58 -8.04
C ILE A 225 0.44 -1.43 -8.60
N VAL A 226 -0.24 -0.49 -9.26
CA VAL A 226 0.38 0.70 -9.84
C VAL A 226 1.21 1.43 -8.78
N ASP A 227 2.40 1.89 -9.16
CA ASP A 227 3.43 2.53 -8.34
C ASP A 227 4.10 1.66 -7.27
N LYS A 228 3.54 0.49 -6.94
CA LYS A 228 4.07 -0.42 -5.90
C LYS A 228 4.70 -1.69 -6.48
N GLY A 229 4.30 -2.11 -7.67
CA GLY A 229 4.78 -3.34 -8.31
C GLY A 229 3.90 -4.55 -7.99
N PHE A 230 4.49 -5.74 -7.94
CA PHE A 230 3.75 -6.98 -7.69
C PHE A 230 3.53 -7.23 -6.21
N ARG A 231 2.39 -7.81 -5.84
CA ARG A 231 2.16 -8.35 -4.49
C ARG A 231 3.22 -9.39 -4.15
N ALA A 232 3.76 -9.33 -2.94
CA ALA A 232 4.69 -10.35 -2.46
C ALA A 232 4.03 -11.71 -2.24
N ARG A 233 2.74 -11.68 -1.95
CA ARG A 233 1.87 -12.86 -1.95
C ARG A 233 0.85 -12.66 -3.06
N PRO A 234 1.14 -13.16 -4.28
CA PRO A 234 0.21 -13.06 -5.39
C PRO A 234 -1.08 -13.82 -5.10
N ILE A 235 -2.16 -13.36 -5.73
CA ILE A 235 -3.50 -13.93 -5.68
C ILE A 235 -3.93 -14.51 -7.03
N VAL A 236 -3.30 -14.07 -8.14
CA VAL A 236 -3.56 -14.60 -9.48
C VAL A 236 -2.50 -15.64 -9.88
N SER A 237 -1.23 -15.33 -9.68
CA SER A 237 -0.11 -16.24 -9.93
C SER A 237 0.08 -17.23 -8.80
N ASP A 238 0.39 -18.48 -9.15
CA ASP A 238 0.80 -19.54 -8.22
C ASP A 238 2.29 -19.46 -7.82
N LYS A 239 3.05 -18.58 -8.49
CA LYS A 239 4.48 -18.35 -8.23
C LYS A 239 4.77 -16.92 -7.76
N PRO A 240 5.76 -16.72 -6.88
CA PRO A 240 6.24 -15.38 -6.52
C PRO A 240 7.04 -14.74 -7.66
N PHE A 241 6.98 -13.41 -7.73
CA PHE A 241 7.84 -12.63 -8.63
C PHE A 241 9.30 -12.57 -8.09
N PRO A 242 10.33 -12.54 -8.93
CA PRO A 242 10.32 -12.85 -10.34
C PRO A 242 10.47 -14.36 -10.60
N THR A 243 9.92 -14.81 -11.72
CA THR A 243 10.14 -16.16 -12.27
C THR A 243 11.06 -16.14 -13.49
N THR A 244 11.24 -14.96 -14.08
CA THR A 244 12.11 -14.67 -15.22
C THR A 244 13.26 -13.78 -14.80
N GLY A 245 14.30 -13.67 -15.63
CA GLY A 245 15.41 -12.78 -15.32
C GLY A 245 16.35 -12.53 -16.49
N PHE A 246 17.27 -11.59 -16.25
CA PHE A 246 18.38 -11.26 -17.12
C PHE A 246 19.52 -10.67 -16.27
N PRO A 247 20.77 -10.71 -16.75
CA PRO A 247 21.88 -10.05 -16.07
C PRO A 247 21.62 -8.54 -15.95
N GLY A 248 21.63 -8.02 -14.72
CA GLY A 248 21.31 -6.64 -14.41
C GLY A 248 19.85 -6.36 -14.08
N ALA A 249 18.98 -7.38 -14.03
CA ALA A 249 17.61 -7.22 -13.58
C ALA A 249 17.55 -6.81 -12.10
N GLU A 250 16.69 -5.85 -11.77
CA GLU A 250 16.62 -5.23 -10.45
C GLU A 250 15.18 -4.96 -10.00
N PHE A 251 14.90 -5.21 -8.72
CA PHE A 251 13.62 -4.88 -8.09
C PHE A 251 13.82 -4.54 -6.61
N GLN A 252 12.89 -3.78 -6.04
CA GLN A 252 12.90 -3.40 -4.63
C GLN A 252 11.87 -4.19 -3.83
N LEU A 253 12.23 -4.69 -2.65
CA LEU A 253 11.27 -5.16 -1.66
C LEU A 253 10.60 -3.94 -1.01
N ILE A 254 9.28 -3.82 -1.11
CA ILE A 254 8.49 -2.80 -0.41
C ILE A 254 7.96 -3.41 0.88
N MET A 255 8.45 -2.90 2.00
CA MET A 255 8.19 -3.47 3.33
C MET A 255 7.01 -2.81 4.04
N GLY A 256 6.54 -3.46 5.10
CA GLY A 256 5.54 -2.94 6.03
C GLY A 256 5.98 -1.64 6.71
N TYR A 257 7.23 -1.60 7.21
CA TYR A 257 7.84 -0.41 7.82
C TYR A 257 8.64 0.38 6.78
N SER A 258 9.18 1.54 7.18
CA SER A 258 10.14 2.29 6.37
C SER A 258 11.37 1.44 6.02
N GLN A 259 11.97 1.65 4.85
CA GLN A 259 13.09 0.84 4.35
C GLN A 259 14.31 0.86 5.28
N ASP A 260 14.57 2.01 5.90
CA ASP A 260 15.65 2.24 6.86
C ASP A 260 15.41 1.56 8.21
N SER A 261 14.22 1.02 8.48
CA SER A 261 13.94 0.21 9.67
C SER A 261 14.55 -1.19 9.61
N TYR A 262 15.07 -1.61 8.45
CA TYR A 262 15.52 -2.99 8.22
C TYR A 262 17.02 -3.11 7.94
N ILE A 263 17.55 -4.29 8.20
CA ILE A 263 18.85 -4.77 7.71
C ILE A 263 18.58 -5.87 6.69
N TYR A 264 19.05 -5.68 5.46
CA TYR A 264 18.83 -6.62 4.36
C TYR A 264 20.03 -7.55 4.15
N ASN A 265 19.76 -8.83 3.92
CA ASN A 265 20.78 -9.83 3.61
C ASN A 265 20.27 -10.85 2.59
N VAL A 266 21.17 -11.40 1.76
CA VAL A 266 20.87 -12.60 0.96
C VAL A 266 21.26 -13.82 1.79
N VAL A 267 20.28 -14.61 2.24
CA VAL A 267 20.53 -15.77 3.13
C VAL A 267 20.61 -17.09 2.37
N VAL A 268 20.03 -17.14 1.16
CA VAL A 268 20.20 -18.25 0.22
C VAL A 268 20.53 -17.64 -1.14
N ASN A 269 21.71 -17.97 -1.68
CA ASN A 269 22.25 -17.37 -2.90
C ASN A 269 22.97 -18.41 -3.78
N PRO A 270 22.23 -19.35 -4.41
CA PRO A 270 22.85 -20.40 -5.21
C PRO A 270 23.67 -19.78 -6.36
N GLY A 271 24.95 -20.11 -6.42
CA GLY A 271 25.88 -19.55 -7.41
C GLY A 271 26.30 -18.09 -7.16
N ASN A 272 25.97 -17.49 -6.00
CA ASN A 272 26.28 -16.10 -5.66
C ASN A 272 25.78 -15.08 -6.70
N VAL A 273 24.60 -15.33 -7.26
CA VAL A 273 24.08 -14.60 -8.42
C VAL A 273 23.24 -13.38 -8.07
N ALA A 274 22.90 -13.15 -6.80
CA ALA A 274 22.12 -11.98 -6.36
C ALA A 274 22.82 -11.17 -5.27
N THR A 275 22.48 -9.88 -5.18
CA THR A 275 22.83 -8.99 -4.06
C THR A 275 21.63 -8.17 -3.64
N VAL A 276 21.62 -7.69 -2.40
CA VAL A 276 20.62 -6.74 -1.89
C VAL A 276 21.32 -5.55 -1.24
N ASP A 277 20.82 -4.34 -1.47
CA ASP A 277 21.34 -3.11 -0.86
C ASP A 277 20.58 -2.71 0.43
N GLU A 278 21.02 -1.61 1.06
CA GLU A 278 20.44 -1.10 2.32
C GLU A 278 19.00 -0.57 2.18
N THR A 279 18.52 -0.37 0.97
CA THR A 279 17.15 0.08 0.67
C THR A 279 16.26 -1.04 0.16
N GLY A 280 16.74 -2.29 0.22
CA GLY A 280 16.02 -3.47 -0.22
C GLY A 280 15.99 -3.66 -1.75
N ASN A 281 16.86 -3.00 -2.53
CA ASN A 281 16.98 -3.30 -3.96
C ASN A 281 17.80 -4.57 -4.17
N VAL A 282 17.22 -5.53 -4.87
CA VAL A 282 17.80 -6.80 -5.25
C VAL A 282 18.27 -6.72 -6.69
N LEU A 283 19.56 -6.98 -6.91
CA LEU A 283 20.19 -7.04 -8.24
C LEU A 283 20.54 -8.49 -8.60
N LEU A 284 20.06 -8.95 -9.75
CA LEU A 284 20.41 -10.25 -10.33
C LEU A 284 21.59 -10.09 -11.30
N LYS A 285 22.70 -10.80 -11.04
CA LYS A 285 23.95 -10.73 -11.80
C LYS A 285 24.06 -11.84 -12.86
N ALA A 286 23.47 -13.00 -12.59
CA ALA A 286 23.55 -14.19 -13.44
C ALA A 286 22.38 -15.14 -13.20
N LYS A 287 22.19 -16.12 -14.09
CA LYS A 287 21.17 -17.16 -13.94
C LYS A 287 21.52 -18.07 -12.75
N PRO A 288 20.60 -18.34 -11.83
CA PRO A 288 20.82 -19.36 -10.80
C PRO A 288 21.11 -20.74 -11.44
N PRO A 289 21.94 -21.59 -10.80
CA PRO A 289 22.24 -22.93 -11.29
C PRO A 289 20.98 -23.82 -11.28
N GLU A 290 20.95 -24.81 -12.17
CA GLU A 290 19.87 -25.80 -12.24
C GLU A 290 19.82 -26.66 -10.97
N GLY A 291 18.60 -27.10 -10.58
CA GLY A 291 18.40 -28.04 -9.46
C GLY A 291 18.09 -27.43 -8.10
N ASN A 292 18.37 -26.14 -7.86
CA ASN A 292 17.83 -25.34 -6.73
C ASN A 292 18.06 -23.83 -6.95
N GLY A 293 17.20 -23.21 -7.78
CA GLY A 293 17.32 -21.81 -8.20
C GLY A 293 16.70 -20.79 -7.25
N ASP A 294 16.29 -21.20 -6.05
CA ASP A 294 15.64 -20.32 -5.08
C ASP A 294 16.67 -19.37 -4.45
N ILE A 295 16.37 -18.08 -4.52
CA ILE A 295 17.07 -17.02 -3.80
C ILE A 295 16.18 -16.59 -2.64
N VAL A 296 16.78 -16.37 -1.46
CA VAL A 296 16.07 -15.86 -0.28
C VAL A 296 16.72 -14.58 0.21
N ILE A 297 15.92 -13.52 0.24
CA ILE A 297 16.28 -12.22 0.79
C ILE A 297 15.62 -12.09 2.15
N ARG A 298 16.39 -11.74 3.17
CA ARG A 298 15.93 -11.53 4.53
C ARG A 298 15.98 -10.05 4.87
N ALA A 299 14.88 -9.53 5.38
CA ALA A 299 14.80 -8.22 6.03
C ALA A 299 14.63 -8.42 7.54
N THR A 300 15.60 -7.98 8.34
CA THR A 300 15.54 -8.06 9.81
C THR A 300 15.22 -6.69 10.38
N LEU A 301 14.21 -6.58 11.25
CA LEU A 301 13.81 -5.32 11.84
C LEU A 301 14.85 -4.85 12.88
N LYS A 302 15.38 -3.63 12.74
CA LYS A 302 16.42 -3.08 13.63
C LYS A 302 15.96 -2.97 15.09
N SER A 303 14.70 -2.57 15.30
CA SER A 303 14.11 -2.42 16.64
C SER A 303 13.78 -3.75 17.31
N SER A 304 13.79 -4.86 16.57
CA SER A 304 13.52 -6.21 17.09
C SER A 304 14.29 -7.24 16.28
N PRO A 305 15.58 -7.49 16.59
CA PRO A 305 16.45 -8.36 15.78
C PRO A 305 15.96 -9.80 15.58
N ASN A 306 15.03 -10.27 16.42
CA ASN A 306 14.41 -11.58 16.28
C ASN A 306 13.28 -11.61 15.23
N LYS A 307 12.69 -10.45 14.89
CA LYS A 307 11.66 -10.30 13.85
C LYS A 307 12.34 -10.12 12.49
N HIS A 308 12.15 -11.11 11.62
CA HIS A 308 12.69 -11.12 10.27
C HIS A 308 11.66 -11.64 9.27
N PHE A 309 11.79 -11.18 8.03
CA PHE A 309 10.87 -11.45 6.94
C PHE A 309 11.67 -11.96 5.74
N ASP A 310 11.34 -13.17 5.29
CA ASP A 310 12.04 -13.83 4.19
C ASP A 310 11.20 -13.76 2.92
N TYR A 311 11.79 -13.22 1.86
CA TYR A 311 11.24 -13.28 0.51
C TYR A 311 11.98 -14.30 -0.34
N ARG A 312 11.26 -15.31 -0.83
CA ARG A 312 11.79 -16.41 -1.64
C ARG A 312 11.29 -16.30 -3.07
N PHE A 313 12.18 -16.40 -4.05
CA PHE A 313 11.83 -16.35 -5.48
C PHE A 313 12.82 -17.17 -6.32
N ASN A 314 12.45 -17.46 -7.58
CA ASN A 314 13.23 -18.32 -8.46
C ASN A 314 13.16 -17.86 -9.92
N PRO A 315 14.15 -17.09 -10.41
CA PRO A 315 14.14 -16.48 -11.74
C PRO A 315 14.66 -17.41 -12.84
N THR A 316 14.40 -18.73 -12.77
CA THR A 316 14.97 -19.71 -13.73
C THR A 316 14.03 -20.13 -14.86
N SER A 317 12.75 -19.74 -14.83
CA SER A 317 11.76 -20.18 -15.83
C SER A 317 12.08 -19.64 -17.23
N VAL A 318 12.54 -18.40 -17.30
CA VAL A 318 13.05 -17.76 -18.52
C VAL A 318 14.25 -16.90 -18.15
N TRP A 319 15.41 -17.16 -18.75
CA TRP A 319 16.59 -16.32 -18.60
C TRP A 319 17.08 -15.83 -19.96
N ILE A 320 17.14 -14.50 -20.13
CA ILE A 320 17.50 -13.87 -21.41
C ILE A 320 18.74 -12.99 -21.22
N GLU A 321 19.73 -13.17 -22.06
CA GLU A 321 20.98 -12.42 -22.03
C GLU A 321 21.09 -11.51 -23.27
N PRO A 322 20.90 -10.19 -23.14
CA PRO A 322 21.14 -9.26 -24.22
C PRO A 322 22.62 -9.25 -24.63
N GLN A 323 22.87 -9.18 -25.92
CA GLN A 323 24.21 -9.20 -26.50
C GLN A 323 24.61 -7.79 -26.93
N ASN A 324 25.81 -7.35 -26.55
CA ASN A 324 26.36 -6.05 -26.93
C ASN A 324 27.10 -6.15 -28.28
N VAL A 325 26.36 -6.46 -29.35
CA VAL A 325 26.91 -6.71 -30.69
C VAL A 325 26.29 -5.84 -31.78
N GLY A 326 25.32 -4.99 -31.44
CA GLY A 326 24.55 -4.19 -32.40
C GLY A 326 23.34 -4.93 -32.99
N SER A 327 22.75 -4.34 -34.03
CA SER A 327 21.63 -4.92 -34.77
C SER A 327 22.10 -5.59 -36.06
N TYR A 328 21.42 -6.67 -36.45
CA TYR A 328 21.73 -7.47 -37.64
C TYR A 328 20.46 -7.81 -38.39
N ASP A 329 20.57 -8.17 -39.67
CA ASP A 329 19.50 -8.87 -40.36
C ASP A 329 19.34 -10.28 -39.77
N TRP A 330 18.14 -10.84 -39.91
CA TRP A 330 17.79 -12.12 -39.29
C TRP A 330 18.65 -13.30 -39.73
N ARG A 331 19.09 -13.36 -41.00
CA ARG A 331 19.91 -14.48 -41.49
C ARG A 331 21.28 -14.43 -40.85
N THR A 332 21.89 -13.25 -40.78
CA THR A 332 23.16 -13.08 -40.07
C THR A 332 22.99 -13.36 -38.58
N ALA A 333 21.90 -12.89 -37.97
CA ALA A 333 21.61 -13.07 -36.56
C ALA A 333 21.54 -14.55 -36.15
N PHE A 334 20.66 -15.32 -36.79
CA PHE A 334 20.44 -16.73 -36.44
C PHE A 334 21.60 -17.64 -36.81
N ASN A 335 22.44 -17.27 -37.79
CA ASN A 335 23.61 -18.07 -38.15
C ASN A 335 24.84 -17.80 -37.27
N ARG A 336 24.96 -16.60 -36.68
CA ARG A 336 26.19 -16.19 -35.96
C ARG A 336 26.07 -16.18 -34.45
N PHE A 337 24.87 -16.00 -33.90
CA PHE A 337 24.68 -15.79 -32.47
C PHE A 337 23.84 -16.88 -31.83
N CYS A 338 23.90 -16.94 -30.49
CA CYS A 338 23.13 -17.83 -29.64
C CYS A 338 23.24 -19.34 -29.96
N GLY A 339 24.21 -19.77 -30.77
CA GLY A 339 24.35 -21.18 -31.18
C GLY A 339 23.31 -21.63 -32.21
N GLY A 340 22.67 -20.70 -32.93
CA GLY A 340 21.60 -21.00 -33.88
C GLY A 340 20.26 -20.41 -33.46
N ILE A 341 19.24 -20.60 -34.31
CA ILE A 341 17.88 -20.11 -34.07
C ILE A 341 17.30 -20.60 -32.73
N ASP A 342 17.60 -21.84 -32.33
CA ASP A 342 17.07 -22.44 -31.10
C ASP A 342 17.56 -21.77 -29.81
N GLY A 343 18.69 -21.06 -29.87
CA GLY A 343 19.21 -20.29 -28.74
C GLY A 343 18.61 -18.90 -28.60
N PHE A 344 17.75 -18.45 -29.52
CA PHE A 344 17.00 -17.20 -29.36
C PHE A 344 15.75 -17.42 -28.48
N PRO A 345 15.28 -16.40 -27.75
CA PRO A 345 14.02 -16.49 -27.02
C PRO A 345 12.81 -16.58 -27.96
N SER A 346 11.79 -17.34 -27.57
CA SER A 346 10.48 -17.36 -28.26
C SER A 346 9.67 -16.10 -27.98
N ARG A 347 8.56 -15.94 -28.71
CA ARG A 347 7.56 -14.89 -28.40
C ARG A 347 7.09 -14.95 -26.95
N LYS A 348 6.84 -16.17 -26.42
CA LYS A 348 6.36 -16.42 -25.05
C LYS A 348 7.42 -16.15 -23.98
N ASP A 349 8.71 -16.26 -24.32
CA ASP A 349 9.78 -15.94 -23.37
C ASP A 349 9.80 -14.42 -23.08
N TYR A 350 9.44 -13.57 -24.06
CA TYR A 350 9.42 -12.13 -23.87
C TYR A 350 8.09 -11.55 -23.40
N SER A 351 6.97 -12.09 -23.88
CA SER A 351 5.67 -11.41 -23.86
C SER A 351 4.55 -12.40 -23.56
N ASN A 352 3.43 -11.88 -23.06
CA ASN A 352 2.15 -12.59 -22.94
C ASN A 352 1.05 -11.95 -23.79
N SER A 353 1.42 -11.07 -24.72
CA SER A 353 0.48 -10.52 -25.69
C SER A 353 -0.23 -11.65 -26.46
N PRO A 354 -1.51 -11.51 -26.86
CA PRO A 354 -2.21 -12.54 -27.64
C PRO A 354 -1.47 -12.99 -28.92
N VAL A 355 -0.60 -12.14 -29.47
CA VAL A 355 0.28 -12.41 -30.62
C VAL A 355 1.29 -13.54 -30.36
N VAL A 356 1.49 -13.99 -29.12
CA VAL A 356 2.32 -15.18 -28.86
C VAL A 356 1.73 -16.47 -29.40
N ASN A 357 0.42 -16.52 -29.68
CA ASN A 357 -0.29 -17.72 -30.12
C ASN A 357 -0.69 -17.69 -31.61
N VAL A 358 -0.32 -16.64 -32.35
CA VAL A 358 -0.72 -16.53 -33.77
C VAL A 358 0.10 -17.49 -34.64
N GLY A 359 -0.59 -18.06 -35.63
CA GLY A 359 -0.05 -18.99 -36.61
C GLY A 359 0.72 -18.31 -37.74
N PRO A 360 1.21 -19.10 -38.72
CA PRO A 360 2.05 -18.63 -39.81
C PRO A 360 1.36 -17.54 -40.65
N ASN A 361 2.16 -16.62 -41.20
CA ASN A 361 1.72 -15.48 -42.02
C ASN A 361 0.75 -14.49 -41.33
N TRP A 362 0.69 -14.48 -39.99
CA TRP A 362 -0.09 -13.47 -39.26
C TRP A 362 0.27 -12.03 -39.67
N GLN A 363 -0.76 -11.20 -39.83
CA GLN A 363 -0.64 -9.79 -40.13
C GLN A 363 -1.36 -8.97 -39.05
N ARG A 364 -0.76 -7.82 -38.74
CA ARG A 364 -1.24 -6.92 -37.69
C ARG A 364 -2.53 -6.18 -38.09
N HIS A 365 -2.75 -5.95 -39.38
CA HIS A 365 -3.85 -5.14 -39.92
C HIS A 365 -4.05 -3.79 -39.19
N GLY A 366 -2.95 -3.15 -38.77
CA GLY A 366 -2.95 -1.87 -38.06
C GLY A 366 -3.32 -1.93 -36.57
N LYS A 367 -3.68 -3.10 -36.01
CA LYS A 367 -4.01 -3.25 -34.58
C LYS A 367 -2.75 -3.29 -33.71
N TRP A 368 -2.71 -2.55 -32.61
CA TRP A 368 -1.61 -2.67 -31.65
C TRP A 368 -1.83 -3.79 -30.65
N ASN A 369 -0.75 -4.45 -30.26
CA ASN A 369 -0.76 -5.49 -29.24
C ASN A 369 0.29 -5.20 -28.17
N PHE A 370 -0.05 -5.51 -26.92
CA PHE A 370 0.75 -5.21 -25.75
C PHE A 370 0.81 -6.40 -24.81
N SER A 371 1.87 -6.47 -24.03
CA SER A 371 1.93 -7.39 -22.90
C SER A 371 1.10 -6.87 -21.72
N THR A 372 0.47 -7.79 -21.03
CA THR A 372 -0.15 -7.57 -19.74
C THR A 372 0.88 -7.72 -18.63
N ARG A 373 0.91 -6.82 -17.63
CA ARG A 373 1.76 -7.00 -16.43
C ARG A 373 1.27 -8.21 -15.62
N ALA A 374 2.10 -9.23 -15.53
CA ALA A 374 1.76 -10.51 -14.88
C ALA A 374 3.02 -11.27 -14.47
N ILE A 375 2.90 -12.08 -13.43
CA ILE A 375 3.97 -12.97 -12.95
C ILE A 375 3.93 -14.27 -13.75
N ASN A 376 5.11 -14.84 -14.06
CA ASN A 376 5.24 -16.15 -14.72
C ASN A 376 4.66 -16.20 -16.15
N GLN A 377 4.67 -15.06 -16.87
CA GLN A 377 4.17 -14.99 -18.25
C GLN A 377 5.14 -14.35 -19.24
N GLY A 378 6.44 -14.28 -18.90
CA GLY A 378 7.49 -13.79 -19.78
C GLY A 378 8.23 -12.57 -19.21
N LEU A 379 9.28 -12.16 -19.91
CA LEU A 379 10.21 -11.14 -19.45
C LEU A 379 9.55 -9.76 -19.27
N TYR A 380 8.88 -9.24 -20.29
CA TYR A 380 8.22 -7.94 -20.20
C TYR A 380 7.09 -7.94 -19.16
N PRO A 381 6.17 -8.92 -19.13
CA PRO A 381 5.11 -8.97 -18.11
C PRO A 381 5.59 -8.80 -16.68
N GLU A 382 6.77 -9.33 -16.34
CA GLU A 382 7.38 -9.18 -15.01
C GLU A 382 8.17 -7.87 -14.88
N TRP A 383 9.09 -7.58 -15.79
CA TRP A 383 10.08 -6.51 -15.58
C TRP A 383 9.64 -5.15 -16.14
N GLY A 384 8.76 -5.12 -17.13
CA GLY A 384 8.15 -3.90 -17.66
C GLY A 384 9.03 -3.29 -18.72
N TYR A 385 9.09 -1.96 -18.75
CA TYR A 385 9.94 -1.25 -19.69
C TYR A 385 11.41 -1.63 -19.46
N ILE A 386 11.96 -2.50 -20.32
CA ILE A 386 13.33 -3.04 -20.19
C ILE A 386 14.24 -2.34 -21.20
N THR A 387 15.07 -1.41 -20.70
CA THR A 387 16.12 -0.74 -21.48
C THR A 387 17.34 -0.47 -20.60
N ARG A 388 18.40 0.04 -21.22
CA ARG A 388 19.58 0.55 -20.50
C ARG A 388 19.24 1.60 -19.44
N ARG A 389 18.17 2.38 -19.66
CA ARG A 389 17.73 3.43 -18.72
C ARG A 389 17.16 2.83 -17.44
N THR A 390 16.29 1.83 -17.59
CA THR A 390 15.58 1.20 -16.46
C THR A 390 16.39 0.08 -15.82
N TYR A 391 17.35 -0.51 -16.53
CA TYR A 391 18.24 -1.56 -16.03
C TYR A 391 19.68 -1.28 -16.46
N PRO A 392 20.36 -0.29 -15.84
CA PRO A 392 21.69 0.17 -16.29
C PRO A 392 22.82 -0.85 -16.11
N ASN A 393 22.62 -1.85 -15.25
CA ASN A 393 23.57 -2.96 -15.05
C ASN A 393 23.42 -4.09 -16.08
N SER A 394 22.46 -3.97 -16.99
CA SER A 394 22.24 -4.92 -18.09
C SER A 394 22.95 -4.50 -19.36
N LYS A 395 22.91 -5.36 -20.38
CA LYS A 395 23.35 -5.03 -21.75
C LYS A 395 22.18 -4.72 -22.68
N TRP A 396 20.99 -4.44 -22.13
CA TRP A 396 19.88 -3.95 -22.93
C TRP A 396 20.24 -2.60 -23.53
N GLU A 397 19.69 -2.32 -24.71
CA GLU A 397 19.93 -1.06 -25.40
C GLU A 397 19.00 0.05 -24.93
N TRP A 398 19.21 1.24 -25.49
CA TRP A 398 18.35 2.40 -25.25
C TRP A 398 16.92 2.19 -25.79
N ASP A 399 16.09 3.21 -25.61
CA ASP A 399 14.66 3.16 -25.92
C ASP A 399 14.39 2.86 -27.40
N GLU A 400 13.21 2.29 -27.67
CA GLU A 400 12.70 1.95 -29.03
C GLU A 400 13.47 0.85 -29.79
N THR A 401 14.31 0.09 -29.09
CA THR A 401 15.04 -1.04 -29.67
C THR A 401 14.20 -2.32 -29.71
N THR A 402 14.37 -3.07 -30.79
CA THR A 402 13.69 -4.34 -31.02
C THR A 402 14.65 -5.52 -30.94
N TYR A 403 14.16 -6.66 -30.46
CA TYR A 403 14.94 -7.89 -30.34
C TYR A 403 14.30 -9.04 -31.11
N PHE A 404 15.12 -9.89 -31.75
CA PHE A 404 14.61 -11.07 -32.46
C PHE A 404 14.01 -12.11 -31.51
N THR A 405 13.00 -12.80 -32.02
CA THR A 405 12.47 -14.04 -31.44
C THR A 405 12.82 -15.24 -32.34
N LYS A 406 12.88 -16.44 -31.76
CA LYS A 406 13.25 -17.66 -32.50
C LYS A 406 12.15 -18.22 -33.40
N ASP A 407 10.91 -17.74 -33.28
CA ASP A 407 9.76 -18.36 -33.94
C ASP A 407 9.56 -17.76 -35.34
N PRO A 408 9.99 -18.43 -36.42
CA PRO A 408 9.65 -18.00 -37.75
C PRO A 408 8.14 -18.13 -37.99
N ASN A 409 7.51 -17.07 -38.47
CA ASN A 409 6.15 -17.07 -38.98
C ASN A 409 6.05 -17.78 -40.35
N SER A 410 7.16 -17.89 -41.07
CA SER A 410 7.35 -18.64 -42.32
C SER A 410 8.84 -18.83 -42.60
N ASP A 411 9.22 -19.55 -43.65
CA ASP A 411 10.62 -19.71 -44.10
C ASP A 411 11.36 -18.37 -44.31
N THR A 412 10.64 -17.25 -44.38
CA THR A 412 11.17 -15.92 -44.68
C THR A 412 10.75 -14.84 -43.69
N GLN A 413 9.99 -15.16 -42.64
CA GLN A 413 9.45 -14.18 -41.70
C GLN A 413 9.60 -14.68 -40.25
N TYR A 414 9.90 -13.78 -39.34
CA TYR A 414 10.10 -13.99 -37.90
C TYR A 414 9.39 -12.88 -37.12
N PHE A 415 9.50 -12.88 -35.80
CA PHE A 415 8.97 -11.79 -34.97
C PHE A 415 10.09 -11.04 -34.24
N VAL A 416 9.84 -9.76 -34.03
CA VAL A 416 10.61 -8.91 -33.13
C VAL A 416 9.73 -8.45 -31.98
N VAL A 417 10.34 -8.22 -30.82
CA VAL A 417 9.67 -7.67 -29.63
C VAL A 417 10.15 -6.25 -29.35
N TYR A 418 9.23 -5.37 -28.94
CA TYR A 418 9.53 -4.10 -28.32
C TYR A 418 9.54 -4.26 -26.81
N LEU A 419 10.69 -4.06 -26.17
CA LEU A 419 10.81 -4.23 -24.72
C LEU A 419 10.30 -3.03 -23.90
N LEU A 420 9.65 -2.07 -24.56
CA LEU A 420 8.98 -0.92 -23.92
C LEU A 420 7.53 -1.21 -23.51
N ASP A 421 6.82 -2.03 -24.28
CA ASP A 421 5.42 -2.42 -24.05
C ASP A 421 5.14 -3.92 -24.26
N GLY A 422 6.19 -4.70 -24.57
CA GLY A 422 6.11 -6.13 -24.83
C GLY A 422 5.33 -6.47 -26.10
N GLY A 423 5.10 -5.47 -26.96
CA GLY A 423 4.46 -5.66 -28.26
C GLY A 423 5.33 -6.49 -29.20
N LEU A 424 4.67 -7.28 -30.06
CA LEU A 424 5.30 -8.22 -30.98
C LEU A 424 4.90 -7.87 -32.41
N LEU A 425 5.89 -7.73 -33.30
CA LEU A 425 5.65 -7.43 -34.71
C LEU A 425 6.33 -8.46 -35.62
N PRO A 426 5.69 -8.85 -36.74
CA PRO A 426 6.34 -9.66 -37.75
C PRO A 426 7.44 -8.86 -38.45
N SER A 427 8.48 -9.54 -38.89
CA SER A 427 9.59 -8.97 -39.65
C SER A 427 10.14 -10.02 -40.65
N PRO A 428 10.52 -9.66 -41.90
CA PRO A 428 10.56 -8.29 -42.43
C PRO A 428 9.16 -7.68 -42.56
N ARG A 429 9.11 -6.34 -42.65
CA ARG A 429 7.84 -5.61 -42.69
C ARG A 429 6.93 -6.14 -43.81
N THR A 430 5.64 -6.26 -43.50
CA THR A 430 4.65 -6.59 -44.54
C THR A 430 4.31 -5.34 -45.37
N PRO A 431 4.06 -5.47 -46.70
CA PRO A 431 3.66 -4.33 -47.52
C PRO A 431 2.41 -3.63 -46.95
N GLY A 432 2.52 -2.33 -46.67
CA GLY A 432 1.45 -1.53 -46.08
C GLY A 432 1.50 -1.39 -44.55
N ASP A 433 2.37 -2.12 -43.84
CA ASP A 433 2.66 -1.87 -42.43
C ASP A 433 3.96 -1.06 -42.30
N PHE A 434 3.86 0.12 -41.68
CA PHE A 434 4.99 1.00 -41.43
C PHE A 434 5.74 0.65 -40.13
N ALA A 435 5.25 -0.32 -39.35
CA ALA A 435 5.85 -0.80 -38.10
C ALA A 435 6.64 -2.10 -38.32
N GLY A 436 7.73 -2.30 -37.56
CA GLY A 436 8.66 -3.44 -37.66
C GLY A 436 10.07 -3.01 -38.08
N ASN A 437 11.07 -3.88 -37.99
CA ASN A 437 12.43 -3.59 -38.46
C ASN A 437 13.06 -4.88 -38.99
N ASP A 438 13.63 -4.82 -40.20
CA ASP A 438 14.34 -5.95 -40.83
C ASP A 438 15.68 -6.24 -40.11
N PHE A 439 16.10 -5.30 -39.26
CA PHE A 439 17.24 -5.41 -38.35
C PHE A 439 16.76 -5.37 -36.90
N ALA A 440 17.32 -6.23 -36.06
CA ALA A 440 17.04 -6.20 -34.63
C ALA A 440 18.28 -6.57 -33.82
N PHE A 441 18.24 -6.21 -32.54
CA PHE A 441 19.27 -6.57 -31.58
C PHE A 441 19.16 -8.03 -31.17
N ILE A 442 20.27 -8.53 -30.64
CA ILE A 442 20.45 -9.94 -30.31
C ILE A 442 20.33 -10.13 -28.81
N ALA A 443 19.56 -11.13 -28.41
CA ALA A 443 19.52 -11.63 -27.05
C ALA A 443 19.34 -13.14 -27.09
N CYS A 444 20.02 -13.84 -26.19
CA CYS A 444 20.07 -15.30 -26.17
C CYS A 444 19.31 -15.84 -24.97
N ARG A 445 18.60 -16.94 -25.17
CA ARG A 445 17.97 -17.71 -24.10
C ARG A 445 19.01 -18.67 -23.51
N LYS A 446 19.06 -18.73 -22.18
CA LYS A 446 20.03 -19.53 -21.42
C LYS A 446 19.36 -20.51 -20.50
#